data_AF-A0A0N1EBV0-F1
#
_entry.id   AF-A0A0N1EBV0-F1
#
_cell.length_a   1.000
_cell.length_b   1.000
_cell.length_c   1.000
_cell.angle_alpha   90.00
_cell.angle_beta   90.00
_cell.angle_gamma   90.00
#
_symmetry.space_group_name_H-M   'P 1'
#
loop_
_entity.id
_entity.type
_entity.pdbx_description
1 polymer ?
#
loop_
_entity_poly.entity_id
_entity_poly.type
_entity_poly.pdbx_seq_one_letter_code
_entity_poly.pdbx_strand_id
1 'polypeptide(L)'
;MSEIVGGMTLKHNFFKQYGVVDNSGRNIYYTAYYQITPDNYMDKVYLNLLSNEIAAVQTTYNFQTNKITTTIVAVNQNDTTRMRVLTNGDFIKSKIDNFNNLINSQINADKVNIKYFR
;
A
#
# COMPACT_ATOMS: atom_id res chain seq x y z
N MET A 1 7.57 -23.70 18.80
CA MET A 1 6.71 -23.79 17.60
C MET A 1 6.04 -22.44 17.44
N SER A 2 6.38 -21.68 16.41
CA SER A 2 5.70 -20.42 16.09
C SER A 2 4.70 -20.73 14.98
N GLU A 3 3.42 -20.87 15.32
CA GLU A 3 2.36 -20.99 14.32
C GLU A 3 2.26 -19.67 13.57
N ILE A 4 2.67 -19.67 12.30
CA ILE A 4 2.24 -18.63 11.37
C ILE A 4 0.79 -18.95 11.03
N VAL A 5 -0.15 -18.44 11.84
CA VAL A 5 -1.58 -18.51 11.54
C VAL A 5 -1.94 -17.30 10.66
N GLY A 6 -1.99 -17.53 9.34
CA GLY A 6 -2.42 -16.56 8.33
C GLY A 6 -1.25 -15.84 7.65
N GLY A 7 -1.23 -15.87 6.31
CA GLY A 7 -0.28 -15.15 5.48
C GLY A 7 -1.05 -14.20 4.58
N MET A 8 -0.69 -12.92 4.58
CA MET A 8 -1.17 -11.96 3.59
C MET A 8 -0.02 -11.60 2.67
N THR A 9 -0.22 -11.75 1.38
CA THR A 9 0.79 -11.38 0.37
C THR A 9 0.52 -9.99 -0.19
N LEU A 10 1.60 -9.23 -0.40
CA LEU A 10 1.56 -7.99 -1.16
C LEU A 10 1.86 -8.30 -2.61
N LYS A 11 0.88 -8.03 -3.48
CA LYS A 11 1.14 -8.08 -4.92
C LYS A 11 1.85 -6.79 -5.33
N HIS A 12 2.98 -6.94 -6.03
CA HIS A 12 3.63 -5.83 -6.75
C HIS A 12 2.83 -5.48 -8.01
N ASN A 13 1.57 -5.14 -7.80
CA ASN A 13 0.65 -4.63 -8.81
C ASN A 13 -0.08 -3.47 -8.13
N PHE A 14 0.27 -2.24 -8.51
CA PHE A 14 -0.43 -1.06 -8.02
C PHE A 14 -1.54 -0.68 -8.99
N PHE A 15 -2.75 -0.54 -8.47
CA PHE A 15 -3.93 -0.11 -9.25
C PHE A 15 -4.08 1.41 -9.29
N LYS A 16 -3.29 2.12 -8.47
CA LYS A 16 -3.28 3.58 -8.36
C LYS A 16 -1.90 4.05 -7.93
N GLN A 17 -1.42 5.11 -8.58
CA GLN A 17 -0.21 5.84 -8.18
C GLN A 17 -0.33 7.30 -8.59
N TYR A 18 0.33 8.19 -7.85
CA TYR A 18 0.48 9.58 -8.23
C TYR A 18 1.73 10.21 -7.62
N GLY A 19 2.27 11.21 -8.31
CA GLY A 19 3.36 12.06 -7.82
C GLY A 19 2.87 13.49 -7.58
N VAL A 20 3.52 14.18 -6.65
CA VAL A 20 3.31 15.62 -6.41
C VAL A 20 4.66 16.32 -6.59
N VAL A 21 4.68 17.35 -7.42
CA VAL A 21 5.86 18.19 -7.68
C VAL A 21 5.65 19.61 -7.12
N ASP A 22 6.75 20.30 -6.85
CA ASP A 22 6.71 21.74 -6.54
C ASP A 22 6.61 22.61 -7.81
N ASN A 23 6.46 23.92 -7.63
CA ASN A 23 6.38 24.89 -8.74
C ASN A 23 7.66 24.95 -9.60
N SER A 24 8.77 24.36 -9.14
CA SER A 24 10.03 24.25 -9.88
C SER A 24 10.19 22.88 -10.56
N GLY A 25 9.18 22.01 -10.51
CA GLY A 25 9.22 20.66 -11.08
C GLY A 25 10.00 19.64 -10.26
N ARG A 26 10.30 19.90 -8.98
CA ARG A 26 10.98 18.95 -8.09
C ARG A 26 9.96 18.04 -7.43
N ASN A 27 10.24 16.73 -7.40
CA ASN A 27 9.39 15.75 -6.73
C ASN A 27 9.31 16.04 -5.22
N ILE A 28 8.09 16.11 -4.67
CA ILE A 28 7.83 16.25 -3.24
C ILE A 28 7.40 14.91 -2.65
N TYR A 29 6.35 14.30 -3.23
CA TYR A 29 5.76 13.05 -2.77
C TYR A 29 5.51 12.10 -3.92
N TYR A 30 5.60 10.82 -3.63
CA TYR A 30 5.06 9.76 -4.47
C TYR A 30 4.22 8.83 -3.63
N THR A 31 3.00 8.58 -4.07
CA THR A 31 2.09 7.65 -3.39
C THR A 31 1.71 6.52 -4.35
N ALA A 32 1.89 5.29 -3.89
CA ALA A 32 1.48 4.07 -4.59
C ALA A 32 0.58 3.22 -3.70
N TYR A 33 -0.32 2.46 -4.33
CA TYR A 33 -1.28 1.59 -3.63
C TYR A 33 -1.05 0.13 -4.03
N TYR A 34 -0.42 -0.64 -3.14
CA TYR A 34 -0.15 -2.06 -3.39
C TYR A 34 -1.28 -2.92 -2.85
N GLN A 35 -1.85 -3.77 -3.70
CA GLN A 35 -2.98 -4.62 -3.29
C GLN A 35 -2.53 -5.71 -2.30
N ILE A 36 -3.30 -5.86 -1.22
CA ILE A 36 -3.16 -6.96 -0.26
C ILE A 36 -4.04 -8.10 -0.74
N THR A 37 -3.43 -9.27 -0.94
CA THR A 37 -4.17 -10.51 -1.23
C THR A 37 -4.13 -11.39 0.01
N PRO A 38 -5.28 -11.66 0.65
CA PRO A 38 -5.35 -12.63 1.73
C PRO A 38 -5.18 -14.04 1.16
N ASP A 39 -4.25 -14.82 1.71
CA ASP A 39 -3.99 -16.17 1.23
C ASP A 39 -5.08 -17.15 1.73
N ASN A 40 -5.68 -16.87 2.90
CA ASN A 40 -6.76 -17.68 3.47
C ASN A 40 -8.03 -16.88 3.80
N TYR A 41 -9.14 -17.60 4.00
CA TYR A 41 -10.42 -17.00 4.37
C TYR A 41 -10.37 -16.21 5.69
N MET A 42 -9.62 -16.69 6.68
CA MET A 42 -9.46 -16.01 7.97
C MET A 42 -8.79 -14.64 7.83
N ASP A 43 -7.89 -14.48 6.85
CA ASP A 43 -7.22 -13.21 6.58
C ASP A 43 -8.19 -12.18 6.00
N LYS A 44 -9.22 -12.61 5.25
CA LYS A 44 -10.30 -11.74 4.77
C LYS A 44 -11.14 -11.16 5.92
N VAL A 45 -11.34 -11.94 6.99
CA VAL A 45 -12.10 -11.50 8.17
C VAL A 45 -11.41 -10.33 8.84
N TYR A 46 -10.07 -10.37 8.95
CA TYR A 46 -9.31 -9.28 9.56
C TYR A 46 -9.35 -7.99 8.73
N LEU A 47 -9.43 -8.07 7.40
CA LEU A 47 -9.47 -6.88 6.55
C LEU A 47 -10.81 -6.12 6.65
N ASN A 48 -11.87 -6.75 7.19
CA ASN A 48 -13.21 -6.18 7.38
C ASN A 48 -13.67 -5.35 6.16
N LEU A 49 -13.59 -5.94 4.97
CA LEU A 49 -13.91 -5.29 3.70
C LEU A 49 -15.40 -5.42 3.38
N LEU A 50 -15.97 -4.40 2.77
CA LEU A 50 -17.27 -4.49 2.10
C LEU A 50 -17.13 -5.30 0.80
N SER A 51 -18.24 -5.83 0.30
CA SER A 51 -18.23 -6.72 -0.89
C SER A 51 -17.62 -6.10 -2.15
N ASN A 52 -17.60 -4.76 -2.23
CA ASN A 52 -17.05 -3.99 -3.35
C ASN A 52 -15.71 -3.32 -3.01
N GLU A 53 -15.01 -3.76 -1.97
CA GLU A 53 -13.72 -3.19 -1.56
C GLU A 53 -12.57 -4.17 -1.78
N ILE A 54 -11.37 -3.63 -1.95
CA ILE A 54 -10.09 -4.34 -1.87
C ILE A 54 -9.24 -3.71 -0.77
N ALA A 55 -8.44 -4.52 -0.10
CA ALA A 55 -7.43 -4.02 0.81
C ALA A 55 -6.16 -3.62 0.04
N ALA A 56 -5.56 -2.52 0.45
CA ALA A 56 -4.31 -2.03 -0.13
C ALA A 56 -3.42 -1.37 0.93
N VAL A 57 -2.12 -1.37 0.67
CA VAL A 57 -1.14 -0.55 1.39
C VAL A 57 -0.93 0.72 0.60
N GLN A 58 -1.47 1.83 1.11
CA GLN A 58 -1.08 3.16 0.67
C GLN A 58 0.33 3.44 1.20
N THR A 59 1.29 3.57 0.28
CA THR A 59 2.68 3.84 0.60
C THR A 59 3.05 5.18 0.02
N THR A 60 3.57 6.10 0.84
CA THR A 60 4.03 7.41 0.39
C THR A 60 5.53 7.57 0.67
N TYR A 61 6.29 7.90 -0.37
CA TYR A 61 7.68 8.31 -0.27
C TYR A 61 7.77 9.83 -0.31
N ASN A 62 8.40 10.42 0.70
CA ASN A 62 8.72 11.83 0.75
C ASN A 62 10.16 12.06 0.28
N PHE A 63 10.33 12.77 -0.84
CA PHE A 63 11.64 13.04 -1.44
C PHE A 63 12.49 14.04 -0.65
N GLN A 64 11.85 14.92 0.14
CA GLN A 64 12.54 15.92 0.94
C GLN A 64 13.16 15.30 2.21
N THR A 65 12.48 14.33 2.80
CA THR A 65 12.91 13.68 4.05
C THR A 65 13.47 12.27 3.86
N ASN A 66 13.38 11.70 2.66
CA ASN A 66 13.70 10.31 2.34
C ASN A 66 12.93 9.28 3.20
N LYS A 67 11.77 9.65 3.73
CA LYS A 67 10.95 8.79 4.59
C LYS A 67 9.82 8.12 3.81
N ILE A 68 9.53 6.88 4.20
CA ILE A 68 8.38 6.10 3.73
C ILE A 68 7.32 6.08 4.82
N THR A 69 6.08 6.40 4.49
CA THR A 69 4.93 6.23 5.36
C THR A 69 3.96 5.22 4.75
N THR A 70 3.34 4.40 5.60
CA THR A 70 2.41 3.35 5.16
C THR A 70 1.11 3.38 5.95
N THR A 71 0.00 3.28 5.22
CA THR A 71 -1.35 3.20 5.77
C THR A 71 -2.09 2.07 5.08
N ILE A 72 -2.80 1.25 5.85
CA ILE A 72 -3.66 0.21 5.28
C ILE A 72 -5.03 0.83 5.01
N VAL A 73 -5.50 0.67 3.78
CA VAL A 73 -6.77 1.25 3.32
C VAL A 73 -7.63 0.18 2.66
N ALA A 74 -8.94 0.33 2.81
CA ALA A 74 -9.91 -0.31 1.93
C ALA A 74 -10.24 0.65 0.80
N VAL A 75 -10.20 0.16 -0.43
CA VAL A 75 -10.46 0.94 -1.65
C VAL A 75 -11.64 0.33 -2.37
N ASN A 76 -12.59 1.16 -2.80
CA ASN A 76 -13.69 0.70 -3.62
C ASN A 76 -13.18 0.21 -4.98
N GLN A 77 -13.58 -1.00 -5.38
CA GLN A 77 -13.17 -1.63 -6.64
C GLN A 77 -13.66 -0.86 -7.88
N ASN A 78 -14.81 -0.19 -7.78
CA ASN A 78 -15.41 0.56 -8.90
C ASN A 78 -14.98 2.04 -8.91
N ASP A 79 -14.53 2.57 -7.78
CA ASP A 79 -14.11 3.97 -7.63
C ASP A 79 -12.92 4.09 -6.68
N THR A 80 -11.72 4.12 -7.24
CA THR A 80 -10.47 4.16 -6.47
C THR A 80 -10.21 5.49 -5.75
N THR A 81 -11.11 6.48 -5.91
CA THR A 81 -11.09 7.71 -5.10
C THR A 81 -11.77 7.52 -3.75
N ARG A 82 -12.72 6.56 -3.66
CA ARG A 82 -13.43 6.22 -2.44
C ARG A 82 -12.62 5.21 -1.63
N MET A 83 -12.02 5.71 -0.56
CA MET A 83 -11.15 4.93 0.31
C MET A 83 -11.47 5.21 1.77
N ARG A 84 -11.26 4.22 2.63
CA ARG A 84 -11.30 4.39 4.09
C ARG A 84 -10.08 3.74 4.71
N VAL A 85 -9.55 4.36 5.75
CA VAL A 85 -8.44 3.80 6.53
C VAL A 85 -8.95 2.64 7.38
N LEU A 86 -8.24 1.52 7.35
CA LEU A 86 -8.54 0.38 8.22
C LEU A 86 -7.90 0.64 9.59
N THR A 87 -8.73 0.71 10.64
CA THR A 87 -8.31 1.07 12.01
C THR A 87 -7.38 0.03 12.63
N ASN A 88 -7.47 -1.23 12.20
CA ASN A 88 -6.60 -2.32 12.61
C ASN A 88 -5.35 -2.47 11.70
N GLY A 89 -4.93 -1.38 11.05
CA GLY A 89 -3.81 -1.39 10.10
C GLY A 89 -2.52 -1.99 10.64
N ASP A 90 -2.15 -1.74 11.89
CA ASP A 90 -0.91 -2.29 12.48
C ASP A 90 -0.98 -3.81 12.69
N PHE A 91 -2.15 -4.34 13.02
CA PHE A 91 -2.37 -5.78 13.06
C PHE A 91 -2.29 -6.41 11.66
N ILE A 92 -2.86 -5.76 10.66
CA ILE A 92 -2.77 -6.24 9.27
C ILE A 92 -1.31 -6.24 8.80
N LYS A 93 -0.53 -5.20 9.12
CA LYS A 93 0.90 -5.11 8.80
C LYS A 93 1.70 -6.26 9.42
N SER A 94 1.41 -6.65 10.66
CA SER A 94 2.14 -7.73 11.34
C SER A 94 1.86 -9.12 10.76
N LYS A 95 0.77 -9.27 10.00
CA LYS A 95 0.37 -10.49 9.29
C LYS A 95 0.89 -10.57 7.85
N ILE A 96 1.48 -9.48 7.35
CA ILE A 96 2.13 -9.47 6.04
C ILE A 96 3.60 -9.82 6.24
N ASP A 97 4.01 -10.97 5.73
CA ASP A 97 5.39 -11.42 5.82
C ASP A 97 6.33 -10.43 5.13
N ASN A 98 7.42 -10.07 5.81
CA ASN A 98 8.43 -9.14 5.31
C ASN A 98 7.87 -7.78 4.85
N PHE A 99 6.76 -7.31 5.44
CA PHE A 99 6.07 -6.06 5.06
C PHE A 99 7.02 -4.90 4.75
N ASN A 100 7.90 -4.53 5.69
CA ASN A 100 8.80 -3.39 5.52
C ASN A 100 9.79 -3.61 4.36
N ASN A 101 10.35 -4.80 4.21
CA ASN A 101 11.30 -5.11 3.14
C ASN A 101 10.62 -5.07 1.76
N LEU A 102 9.43 -5.62 1.65
CA LEU A 102 8.63 -5.60 0.42
C LEU A 102 8.27 -4.17 0.04
N ILE A 103 7.68 -3.40 0.96
CA ILE A 103 7.30 -2.01 0.70
C ILE A 103 8.50 -1.16 0.31
N ASN A 104 9.60 -1.26 1.06
CA ASN A 104 10.83 -0.52 0.75
C ASN A 104 11.37 -0.90 -0.63
N SER A 105 11.40 -2.19 -0.97
CA SER A 105 11.85 -2.65 -2.30
C SER A 105 10.97 -2.09 -3.42
N GLN A 106 9.65 -2.26 -3.30
CA GLN A 106 8.69 -1.84 -4.33
C GLN A 106 8.70 -0.33 -4.52
N ILE A 107 8.58 0.46 -3.44
CA ILE A 107 8.56 1.92 -3.60
C ILE A 107 9.89 2.50 -4.05
N ASN A 108 11.02 1.86 -3.72
CA ASN A 108 12.32 2.28 -4.24
C ASN A 108 12.49 1.94 -5.73
N ALA A 109 11.92 0.84 -6.21
CA ALA A 109 11.89 0.52 -7.63
C ALA A 109 10.96 1.49 -8.38
N ASP A 110 9.76 1.70 -7.87
CA ASP A 110 8.73 2.50 -8.53
C ASP A 110 9.09 4.00 -8.54
N LYS A 111 9.74 4.50 -7.48
CA LYS A 111 10.08 5.93 -7.41
C LYS A 111 11.07 6.41 -8.47
N VAL A 112 11.83 5.49 -9.06
CA VAL A 112 12.79 5.80 -10.13
C VAL A 112 12.07 6.02 -11.47
N ASN A 113 10.89 5.41 -11.66
CA ASN A 113 10.10 5.49 -12.88
C ASN A 113 9.21 6.75 -12.97
N ILE A 114 9.26 7.62 -11.97
CA ILE A 114 8.45 8.85 -11.80
C ILE A 114 8.84 9.97 -12.77
N LYS A 115 9.89 9.78 -13.59
CA LYS A 115 10.42 10.80 -14.51
C LYS A 115 9.39 11.38 -15.51
N TYR A 116 8.16 10.89 -15.55
CA TYR A 116 7.16 11.22 -16.58
C TYR A 116 5.80 11.69 -16.07
N PHE A 117 5.64 12.14 -14.82
CA PHE A 117 4.39 12.84 -14.45
C PHE A 117 4.40 14.26 -15.05
N ARG A 118 3.99 14.34 -16.32
CA ARG A 118 3.51 15.56 -16.98
C ARG A 118 1.99 15.59 -16.92
#